data_AF-A0A0R3QCX0-F1
#
_entry.id   AF-A0A0R3QCX0-F1
#
_cell.length_a   1.000
_cell.length_b   1.000
_cell.length_c   1.000
_cell.angle_alpha   90.00
_cell.angle_beta   90.00
_cell.angle_gamma   90.00
#
_symmetry.space_group_name_H-M   'P 1'
#
loop_
_entity.id
_entity.type
_entity.pdbx_description
1 polymer ?
#
loop_
_entity_poly.entity_id
_entity_poly.type
_entity_poly.pdbx_seq_one_letter_code
_entity_poly.pdbx_strand_id
1 'polypeptide(L)'
;LDRVDIVLQRPGPNELPFFDHPISSLFDLLTVDKFLRLFTCFLLEHQILLCSRSFQRLMLVAESLCSLAFPFRWQLTYVPILPYSQLKFMEAPVPFVMGLCYEDTISEQIFQGNICVLDIDSGVLNMPEDVPALPDRVEFAKEIASVLMRYEEQNAVLDGEVVRRQTGITEKDGWYKKRMSRSFDGETLSDMLEEDNSFRQIVSRKDLAPLPFDDVLKQSEVLAR
;
A
#
# COMPACT_ATOMS: atom_id res chain seq x y z
N LEU A 1 -39.96 13.26 -2.02
CA LEU A 1 -38.66 12.67 -1.61
C LEU A 1 -38.69 11.24 -2.09
N ASP A 2 -38.07 10.98 -3.24
CA ASP A 2 -38.03 9.64 -3.81
C ASP A 2 -37.29 8.70 -2.86
N ARG A 3 -37.85 7.50 -2.66
CA ARG A 3 -37.22 6.47 -1.86
C ARG A 3 -36.00 5.95 -2.63
N VAL A 4 -34.80 6.24 -2.10
CA VAL A 4 -33.58 5.59 -2.55
C VAL A 4 -33.44 4.30 -1.75
N ASP A 5 -33.57 3.16 -2.41
CA ASP A 5 -33.28 1.87 -1.80
C ASP A 5 -31.76 1.71 -1.70
N ILE A 6 -31.22 1.74 -0.47
CA ILE A 6 -29.80 1.50 -0.19
C ILE A 6 -29.64 0.03 0.16
N VAL A 7 -28.87 -0.71 -0.63
CA VAL A 7 -28.51 -2.10 -0.35
C VAL A 7 -27.13 -2.14 0.28
N LEU A 8 -27.04 -2.68 1.49
CA LEU A 8 -25.78 -2.94 2.20
C LEU A 8 -25.47 -4.43 2.11
N GLN A 9 -24.35 -4.79 1.49
CA GLN A 9 -23.90 -6.18 1.36
C GLN A 9 -22.42 -6.29 1.76
N ARG A 10 -22.09 -7.35 2.51
CA ARG A 10 -20.70 -7.71 2.81
C ARG A 10 -20.07 -8.39 1.59
N PRO A 11 -18.81 -8.09 1.23
CA PRO A 11 -18.14 -8.79 0.14
C PRO A 11 -18.16 -10.31 0.31
N GLY A 12 -18.34 -11.02 -0.79
CA GLY A 12 -18.32 -12.47 -0.83
C GLY A 12 -16.95 -13.06 -0.49
N PRO A 13 -16.84 -14.37 -0.20
CA PRO A 13 -15.58 -15.03 0.11
C PRO A 13 -14.57 -15.02 -1.05
N ASN A 14 -15.04 -14.82 -2.29
CA ASN A 14 -14.23 -14.77 -3.50
C ASN A 14 -13.96 -13.32 -3.96
N GLU A 15 -14.29 -12.34 -3.12
CA GLU A 15 -14.06 -10.93 -3.39
C GLU A 15 -12.85 -10.45 -2.59
N LEU A 16 -12.22 -9.38 -3.08
CA LEU A 16 -11.16 -8.71 -2.33
C LEU A 16 -11.69 -8.21 -0.99
N PRO A 17 -10.85 -8.17 0.07
CA PRO A 17 -11.28 -7.67 1.36
C PRO A 17 -11.82 -6.25 1.24
N PHE A 18 -12.87 -5.97 2.00
CA PHE A 18 -13.36 -4.61 2.13
C PHE A 18 -12.27 -3.76 2.78
N PHE A 19 -11.92 -2.65 2.15
CA PHE A 19 -10.95 -1.70 2.66
C PHE A 19 -11.53 -0.29 2.54
N ASP A 20 -11.62 0.41 3.68
CA ASP A 20 -12.29 1.72 3.79
C ASP A 20 -11.57 2.86 3.06
N HIS A 21 -10.31 2.63 2.67
CA HIS A 21 -9.48 3.62 1.99
C HIS A 21 -9.11 3.16 0.59
N PRO A 22 -9.02 4.08 -0.39
CA PRO A 22 -8.48 3.72 -1.69
C PRO A 22 -7.00 3.36 -1.53
N ILE A 23 -6.60 2.18 -2.01
CA ILE A 23 -5.20 1.72 -1.97
C ILE A 23 -4.25 2.72 -2.67
N SER A 24 -4.74 3.49 -3.64
CA SER A 24 -3.95 4.56 -4.26
C SER A 24 -3.44 5.60 -3.24
N SER A 25 -4.17 5.85 -2.15
CA SER A 25 -3.75 6.79 -1.11
C SER A 25 -2.54 6.31 -0.31
N LEU A 26 -2.26 5.01 -0.30
CA LEU A 26 -0.98 4.50 0.21
C LEU A 26 0.19 5.05 -0.59
N PHE A 27 0.04 5.09 -1.92
CA PHE A 27 1.08 5.54 -2.86
C PHE A 27 1.14 7.07 -3.01
N ASP A 28 0.21 7.80 -2.37
CA ASP A 28 0.38 9.23 -2.10
C ASP A 28 1.41 9.47 -0.98
N LEU A 29 1.61 8.50 -0.09
CA LEU A 29 2.52 8.59 1.07
C LEU A 29 3.87 7.93 0.81
N LEU A 30 3.88 6.79 0.10
CA LEU A 30 5.06 5.95 -0.09
C LEU A 30 5.33 5.70 -1.57
N THR A 31 6.61 5.61 -1.93
CA THR A 31 6.99 5.12 -3.27
C THR A 31 6.75 3.62 -3.35
N VAL A 32 6.52 3.11 -4.56
CA VAL A 32 6.32 1.67 -4.80
C VAL A 32 7.50 0.86 -4.27
N ASP A 33 8.74 1.28 -4.50
CA ASP A 33 9.92 0.56 -4.00
C ASP A 33 9.96 0.50 -2.46
N LYS A 34 9.69 1.61 -1.77
CA LYS A 34 9.66 1.63 -0.29
C LYS A 34 8.53 0.76 0.24
N PHE A 35 7.36 0.79 -0.40
CA PHE A 35 6.26 -0.09 -0.04
C PHE A 35 6.64 -1.56 -0.22
N LEU A 36 7.25 -1.95 -1.35
CA LEU A 36 7.66 -3.34 -1.58
C LEU A 36 8.69 -3.82 -0.56
N ARG A 37 9.64 -2.97 -0.15
CA ARG A 37 10.59 -3.30 0.92
C ARG A 37 9.91 -3.49 2.27
N LEU A 38 9.04 -2.56 2.66
CA LEU A 38 8.22 -2.67 3.87
C LEU A 38 7.36 -3.94 3.84
N PHE A 39 6.71 -4.20 2.71
CA PHE A 39 5.86 -5.37 2.52
C PHE A 39 6.66 -6.67 2.52
N THR A 40 7.91 -6.65 2.06
CA THR A 40 8.83 -7.80 2.21
C THR A 40 9.10 -8.08 3.69
N CYS A 41 9.41 -7.06 4.50
CA CYS A 41 9.53 -7.21 5.94
C CYS A 41 8.23 -7.74 6.57
N PHE A 42 7.07 -7.30 6.07
CA PHE A 42 5.78 -7.78 6.55
C PHE A 42 5.60 -9.27 6.21
N LEU A 43 5.83 -9.69 4.96
CA LEU A 43 5.66 -11.10 4.57
C LEU A 43 6.65 -12.04 5.29
N LEU A 44 7.81 -11.52 5.68
CA LEU A 44 8.84 -12.26 6.42
C LEU A 44 8.66 -12.20 7.96
N GLU A 45 7.56 -11.60 8.43
CA GLU A 45 7.26 -11.48 9.85
C GLU A 45 8.40 -10.79 10.62
N HIS A 46 8.94 -9.68 10.10
CA HIS A 46 9.86 -8.81 10.86
C HIS A 46 9.10 -7.91 11.84
N GLN A 47 9.85 -7.36 12.81
CA GLN A 47 9.37 -6.25 13.64
C GLN A 47 9.28 -4.99 12.78
N ILE A 48 8.09 -4.42 12.69
CA ILE A 48 7.79 -3.22 11.89
C ILE A 48 7.26 -2.13 12.82
N LEU A 49 7.91 -0.97 12.74
CA LEU A 49 7.45 0.26 13.37
C LEU A 49 7.13 1.31 12.31
N LEU A 50 5.88 1.74 12.29
CA LEU A 50 5.40 2.85 11.48
C LEU A 50 5.41 4.12 12.35
N CYS A 51 5.94 5.22 11.84
CA CYS A 51 5.99 6.50 12.56
C CYS A 51 5.29 7.58 11.74
N SER A 52 4.47 8.41 12.38
CA SER A 52 3.88 9.61 11.77
C SER A 52 3.33 10.54 12.86
N ARG A 53 3.06 11.79 12.53
CA ARG A 53 2.27 12.74 13.32
C ARG A 53 0.76 12.58 13.12
N SER A 54 0.33 11.75 12.17
CA SER A 54 -1.08 11.54 11.81
C SER A 54 -1.50 10.10 12.04
N PHE A 55 -2.49 9.91 12.93
CA PHE A 55 -3.12 8.61 13.15
C PHE A 55 -3.74 8.04 11.86
N GLN A 56 -4.29 8.89 11.00
CA GLN A 56 -4.87 8.45 9.73
C GLN A 56 -3.82 7.84 8.80
N ARG A 57 -2.61 8.40 8.74
CA ARG A 57 -1.50 7.85 7.95
C ARG A 57 -1.03 6.51 8.51
N LEU A 58 -0.89 6.42 9.83
CA LEU A 58 -0.54 5.16 10.51
C LEU A 58 -1.55 4.06 10.18
N MET A 59 -2.83 4.32 10.39
CA MET A 59 -3.91 3.38 10.10
C MET A 59 -3.95 3.01 8.61
N LEU A 60 -3.86 3.99 7.70
CA LEU A 60 -3.87 3.75 6.27
C LEU A 60 -2.76 2.79 5.84
N VAL A 61 -1.52 3.03 6.26
CA VAL A 61 -0.40 2.17 5.91
C VAL A 61 -0.52 0.79 6.56
N ALA A 62 -0.82 0.72 7.86
CA ALA A 62 -0.93 -0.54 8.59
C ALA A 62 -2.04 -1.45 8.03
N GLU A 63 -3.24 -0.92 7.83
CA GLU A 63 -4.38 -1.68 7.30
C GLU A 63 -4.19 -2.02 5.81
N SER A 64 -3.46 -1.19 5.04
CA SER A 64 -3.10 -1.53 3.67
C SER A 64 -2.18 -2.75 3.61
N LEU A 65 -1.21 -2.87 4.52
CA LEU A 65 -0.35 -4.07 4.61
C LEU A 65 -1.21 -5.31 4.85
N CYS A 66 -2.11 -5.26 5.84
CA CYS A 66 -3.01 -6.38 6.14
C CYS A 66 -3.94 -6.72 4.97
N SER A 67 -4.49 -5.71 4.29
CA SER A 67 -5.41 -5.89 3.17
C SER A 67 -4.73 -6.49 1.94
N LEU A 68 -3.51 -6.01 1.63
CA LEU A 68 -2.72 -6.48 0.49
C LEU A 68 -2.08 -7.85 0.74
N ALA A 69 -2.02 -8.31 1.98
CA ALA A 69 -1.57 -9.66 2.33
C ALA A 69 -2.59 -10.75 1.97
N PHE A 70 -3.82 -10.40 1.59
CA PHE A 70 -4.83 -11.38 1.16
C PHE A 70 -4.25 -12.38 0.13
N PRO A 71 -4.47 -13.69 0.30
CA PRO A 71 -5.37 -14.34 1.25
C PRO A 71 -4.78 -14.61 2.65
N PHE A 72 -3.53 -14.21 2.89
CA PHE A 72 -2.90 -14.35 4.20
C PHE A 72 -3.44 -13.33 5.20
N ARG A 73 -3.31 -13.67 6.48
CA ARG A 73 -3.67 -12.80 7.60
C ARG A 73 -2.48 -12.67 8.52
N TRP A 74 -2.20 -11.46 8.97
CA TRP A 74 -1.25 -11.24 10.05
C TRP A 74 -1.77 -11.87 11.35
N GLN A 75 -0.98 -12.76 11.96
CA GLN A 75 -1.37 -13.49 13.18
C GLN A 75 -0.58 -13.04 14.42
N LEU A 76 0.37 -12.14 14.23
CA LEU A 76 1.29 -11.70 15.28
C LEU A 76 0.80 -10.39 15.89
N THR A 77 1.62 -9.79 16.77
CA THR A 77 1.24 -8.58 17.48
C THR A 77 0.92 -7.44 16.50
N TYR A 78 -0.28 -6.86 16.62
CA TYR A 78 -0.74 -5.77 15.78
C TYR A 78 -1.27 -4.62 16.65
N VAL A 79 -0.55 -3.49 16.65
CA VAL A 79 -0.89 -2.29 17.43
C VAL A 79 -0.65 -1.05 16.55
N PRO A 80 -1.53 -0.75 15.58
CA PRO A 80 -1.31 0.31 14.58
C PRO A 80 -1.25 1.71 15.20
N ILE A 81 -1.68 1.87 16.46
CA ILE A 81 -1.50 3.07 17.27
C ILE A 81 -1.06 2.65 18.67
N LEU A 82 0.24 2.75 18.93
CA LEU A 82 0.88 2.48 20.22
C LEU A 82 0.94 3.79 21.03
N PRO A 83 0.34 3.85 22.22
CA PRO A 83 0.50 4.99 23.11
C PRO A 83 1.95 5.15 23.53
N TYR A 84 2.45 6.39 23.60
CA TYR A 84 3.84 6.69 23.97
C TYR A 84 4.26 6.07 25.32
N SER A 85 3.34 5.98 26.29
CA SER A 85 3.60 5.35 27.59
C SER A 85 3.90 3.83 27.51
N GLN A 86 3.69 3.21 26.35
CA GLN A 86 3.82 1.76 26.14
C GLN A 86 4.97 1.39 25.20
N LEU A 87 5.95 2.28 24.99
CA LEU A 87 7.13 2.03 24.14
C LEU A 87 7.93 0.78 24.56
N LYS A 88 7.86 0.35 25.82
CA LYS A 88 8.45 -0.89 26.31
C LYS A 88 8.06 -2.14 25.50
N PHE A 89 6.91 -2.14 24.82
CA PHE A 89 6.51 -3.30 24.00
C PHE A 89 7.35 -3.45 22.72
N MET A 90 8.08 -2.42 22.30
CA MET A 90 9.01 -2.52 21.18
C MET A 90 10.21 -3.42 21.49
N GLU A 91 10.51 -3.65 22.77
CA GLU A 91 11.58 -4.54 23.21
C GLU A 91 11.16 -6.03 23.19
N ALA A 92 9.90 -6.33 22.81
CA ALA A 92 9.43 -7.70 22.74
C ALA A 92 10.24 -8.49 21.68
N PRO A 93 10.63 -9.75 21.96
CA PRO A 93 11.43 -10.56 21.03
C PRO A 93 10.58 -11.19 19.90
N VAL A 94 9.29 -10.91 19.86
CA VAL A 94 8.36 -11.45 18.85
C VAL A 94 8.15 -10.44 17.74
N PRO A 95 7.77 -10.86 16.52
CA PRO A 95 7.42 -9.92 15.49
C PRO A 95 6.15 -9.13 15.84
N PHE A 96 6.09 -7.93 15.29
CA PHE A 96 4.97 -7.02 15.50
C PHE A 96 4.84 -6.05 14.33
N VAL A 97 3.65 -5.51 14.17
CA VAL A 97 3.41 -4.27 13.43
C VAL A 97 2.86 -3.26 14.43
N MET A 98 3.62 -2.20 14.69
CA MET A 98 3.24 -1.15 15.62
C MET A 98 3.30 0.22 14.94
N GLY A 99 2.45 1.15 15.36
CA GLY A 99 2.49 2.53 14.90
C GLY A 99 2.76 3.51 16.04
N LEU A 100 3.77 4.35 15.94
CA LEU A 100 4.09 5.40 16.89
C LEU A 100 3.66 6.76 16.36
N CYS A 101 2.69 7.38 17.06
CA CYS A 101 2.36 8.78 16.84
C CYS A 101 3.31 9.67 17.65
N TYR A 102 4.10 10.50 16.98
CA TYR A 102 5.05 11.40 17.64
C TYR A 102 4.61 12.87 17.52
N GLU A 103 4.99 13.71 18.49
CA GLU A 103 4.67 15.14 18.48
C GLU A 103 5.79 15.97 17.81
N ASP A 104 7.02 15.84 18.29
CA ASP A 104 8.18 16.62 17.84
C ASP A 104 9.21 15.78 17.08
N THR A 105 9.82 14.82 17.76
CA THR A 105 10.87 13.97 17.20
C THR A 105 10.72 12.52 17.66
N ILE A 106 11.24 11.62 16.83
CA ILE A 106 11.36 10.20 17.15
C ILE A 106 12.72 10.01 17.83
N SER A 107 12.74 9.27 18.93
CA SER A 107 13.97 8.98 19.67
C SER A 107 14.94 8.18 18.80
N GLU A 108 16.20 8.60 18.69
CA GLU A 108 17.19 7.93 17.81
C GLU A 108 17.43 6.46 18.15
N GLN A 109 17.24 6.08 19.42
CA GLN A 109 17.40 4.69 19.89
C GLN A 109 16.43 3.73 19.17
N ILE A 110 15.30 4.23 18.66
CA ILE A 110 14.32 3.43 17.91
C ILE A 110 14.94 2.88 16.61
N PHE A 111 15.88 3.62 16.02
CA PHE A 111 16.52 3.25 14.75
C PHE A 111 17.74 2.32 14.90
N GLN A 112 18.13 1.99 16.14
CA GLN A 112 19.35 1.22 16.42
C GLN A 112 19.11 -0.30 16.55
N GLY A 113 17.86 -0.76 16.39
CA GLY A 113 17.50 -2.18 16.48
C GLY A 113 17.35 -2.86 15.11
N ASN A 114 17.25 -4.20 15.11
CA ASN A 114 16.94 -5.00 13.92
C ASN A 114 15.43 -4.92 13.57
N ILE A 115 14.91 -3.70 13.49
CA ILE A 115 13.49 -3.36 13.32
C ILE A 115 13.36 -2.60 11.99
N CYS A 116 12.33 -2.94 11.21
CA CYS A 116 11.96 -2.16 10.04
C CYS A 116 11.24 -0.90 10.50
N VAL A 117 11.87 0.27 10.33
CA VAL A 117 11.28 1.55 10.77
C VAL A 117 10.96 2.40 9.56
N LEU A 118 9.68 2.73 9.39
CA LEU A 118 9.21 3.66 8.37
C LEU A 118 8.65 4.92 9.03
N ASP A 119 9.32 6.05 8.84
CA ASP A 119 8.71 7.36 9.09
C ASP A 119 7.94 7.80 7.83
N ILE A 120 6.62 7.78 7.93
CA ILE A 120 5.70 8.06 6.83
C ILE A 120 5.76 9.54 6.43
N ASP A 121 6.09 10.44 7.36
CA ASP A 121 6.07 11.88 7.08
C ASP A 121 7.36 12.35 6.40
N SER A 122 8.52 11.84 6.82
CA SER A 122 9.80 12.10 6.15
C SER A 122 10.05 11.16 4.95
N GLY A 123 9.36 10.02 4.92
CA GLY A 123 9.57 8.95 3.95
C GLY A 123 10.86 8.17 4.16
N VAL A 124 11.51 8.30 5.31
CA VAL A 124 12.73 7.55 5.65
C VAL A 124 12.35 6.12 6.03
N LEU A 125 12.95 5.14 5.36
CA LEU A 125 12.78 3.71 5.61
C LEU A 125 14.12 3.12 6.02
N ASN A 126 14.19 2.61 7.25
CA ASN A 126 15.33 1.85 7.75
C ASN A 126 14.97 0.36 7.72
N MET A 127 15.81 -0.43 7.06
CA MET A 127 15.60 -1.86 6.89
C MET A 127 16.40 -2.64 7.95
N PRO A 128 15.86 -3.76 8.45
CA PRO A 128 16.63 -4.73 9.22
C PRO A 128 17.83 -5.26 8.41
N GLU A 129 18.80 -5.83 9.12
CA GLU A 129 19.91 -6.55 8.50
C GLU A 129 19.39 -7.87 7.87
N ASP A 130 20.10 -8.35 6.84
CA ASP A 130 19.87 -9.65 6.19
C ASP A 130 18.47 -9.88 5.60
N VAL A 131 17.69 -8.83 5.34
CA VAL A 131 16.41 -8.96 4.63
C VAL A 131 16.66 -9.32 3.16
N PRO A 132 16.20 -10.49 2.67
CA PRO A 132 16.35 -10.83 1.27
C PRO A 132 15.54 -9.88 0.39
N ALA A 133 16.05 -9.61 -0.80
CA ALA A 133 15.28 -8.88 -1.79
C ALA A 133 14.07 -9.70 -2.26
N LEU A 134 12.93 -9.04 -2.44
CA LEU A 134 11.79 -9.63 -3.14
C LEU A 134 12.23 -10.09 -4.54
N PRO A 135 11.92 -11.33 -4.96
CA PRO A 135 12.18 -11.79 -6.32
C PRO A 135 11.53 -10.86 -7.35
N ASP A 136 12.23 -10.58 -8.46
CA ASP A 136 11.72 -9.76 -9.57
C ASP A 136 11.14 -8.40 -9.13
N ARG A 137 11.70 -7.82 -8.05
CA ARG A 137 11.21 -6.57 -7.43
C ARG A 137 11.06 -5.43 -8.44
N VAL A 138 11.99 -5.33 -9.40
CA VAL A 138 12.03 -4.21 -10.36
C VAL A 138 10.87 -4.32 -11.35
N GLU A 139 10.67 -5.52 -11.89
CA GLU A 139 9.56 -5.85 -12.79
C GLU A 139 8.22 -5.64 -12.07
N PHE A 140 8.10 -6.17 -10.85
CA PHE A 140 6.89 -6.03 -10.05
C PHE A 140 6.58 -4.57 -9.70
N ALA A 141 7.60 -3.77 -9.37
CA ALA A 141 7.43 -2.35 -9.13
C ALA A 141 6.93 -1.61 -10.37
N LYS A 142 7.43 -1.96 -11.56
CA LYS A 142 6.97 -1.39 -12.85
C LYS A 142 5.51 -1.75 -13.11
N GLU A 143 5.11 -2.99 -12.86
CA GLU A 143 3.73 -3.43 -13.02
C GLU A 143 2.78 -2.64 -12.11
N ILE A 144 3.09 -2.54 -10.81
CA ILE A 144 2.29 -1.76 -9.86
C ILE A 144 2.20 -0.30 -10.31
N ALA A 145 3.33 0.31 -10.70
CA ALA A 145 3.35 1.68 -11.19
C ALA A 145 2.44 1.85 -12.43
N SER A 146 2.47 0.90 -13.38
CA SER A 146 1.61 0.94 -14.56
C SER A 146 0.11 0.87 -14.22
N VAL A 147 -0.26 0.09 -13.20
CA VAL A 147 -1.64 -0.04 -12.73
C VAL A 147 -2.10 1.24 -12.05
N LEU A 148 -1.24 1.83 -11.20
CA LEU A 148 -1.53 3.11 -10.54
C LEU A 148 -1.74 4.23 -11.57
N MET A 149 -0.88 4.32 -12.58
CA MET A 149 -1.02 5.30 -13.67
C MET A 149 -2.35 5.16 -14.41
N ARG A 150 -2.73 3.93 -14.77
CA ARG A 150 -4.03 3.66 -15.43
C ARG A 150 -5.23 4.05 -14.54
N TYR A 151 -5.13 3.78 -13.25
CA TYR A 151 -6.18 4.15 -12.28
C TYR A 151 -6.32 5.67 -12.14
N GLU A 152 -5.20 6.39 -12.08
CA GLU A 152 -5.20 7.86 -12.04
C GLU A 152 -5.79 8.47 -13.31
N GLU A 153 -5.45 7.94 -14.50
CA GLU A 153 -6.02 8.38 -15.78
C GLU A 153 -7.55 8.20 -15.81
N GLN A 154 -8.06 7.07 -15.34
CA GLN A 154 -9.50 6.80 -15.28
C GLN A 154 -10.22 7.76 -14.33
N ASN A 155 -9.66 8.02 -13.15
CA ASN A 155 -10.24 8.97 -12.21
C ASN A 155 -10.19 10.41 -12.73
N ALA A 156 -9.12 10.81 -13.41
CA ALA A 156 -9.02 12.14 -14.01
C ALA A 156 -10.06 12.36 -15.12
N VAL A 157 -10.41 11.32 -15.88
CA VAL A 157 -11.50 11.40 -16.88
C VAL A 157 -12.85 11.58 -16.18
N LEU A 158 -13.12 10.83 -15.11
CA LEU A 158 -14.36 10.94 -14.35
C LEU A 158 -14.51 12.34 -13.71
N ASP A 159 -13.46 12.82 -13.04
CA ASP A 159 -13.43 14.17 -12.45
C ASP A 159 -13.54 15.24 -13.53
N GLY A 160 -12.85 15.08 -14.67
CA GLY A 160 -12.92 15.99 -15.81
C GLY A 160 -14.30 16.03 -16.47
N GLU A 161 -15.02 14.92 -16.53
CA GLU A 161 -16.41 14.87 -17.00
C GLU A 161 -17.38 15.50 -16.00
N VAL A 162 -17.19 15.28 -14.70
CA VAL A 162 -17.97 15.90 -13.62
C VAL A 162 -17.75 17.42 -13.62
N VAL A 163 -16.50 17.86 -13.70
CA VAL A 163 -16.12 19.27 -13.80
C VAL A 163 -16.63 19.88 -15.10
N ARG A 164 -16.54 19.20 -16.26
CA ARG A 164 -17.13 19.70 -17.51
C ARG A 164 -18.66 19.82 -17.47
N ARG A 165 -19.33 18.95 -16.71
CA ARG A 165 -20.79 19.06 -16.47
C ARG A 165 -21.13 20.22 -15.52
N GLN A 166 -20.24 20.59 -14.61
CA GLN A 166 -20.48 21.61 -13.58
C GLN A 166 -19.95 23.01 -13.95
N THR A 167 -18.85 23.10 -14.69
CA THR A 167 -18.19 24.35 -15.08
C THR A 167 -17.61 24.21 -16.49
N GLY A 168 -18.19 24.93 -17.45
CA GLY A 168 -17.61 25.03 -18.78
C GLY A 168 -16.27 25.78 -18.77
N ILE A 169 -15.15 25.02 -18.86
CA ILE A 169 -13.78 25.41 -19.28
C ILE A 169 -13.02 26.29 -18.22
N THR A 170 -11.72 26.14 -17.83
CA THR A 170 -10.51 25.53 -18.43
C THR A 170 -9.44 25.12 -17.37
N GLU A 171 -8.60 24.15 -17.78
CA GLU A 171 -7.15 23.94 -17.56
C GLU A 171 -6.52 23.77 -16.16
N LYS A 172 -5.89 22.59 -15.97
CA LYS A 172 -4.97 22.29 -14.85
C LYS A 172 -3.80 21.42 -15.32
N ASP A 173 -3.08 21.90 -16.33
CA ASP A 173 -1.93 21.20 -16.91
C ASP A 173 -0.66 21.50 -16.08
N GLY A 174 -0.27 20.60 -15.18
CA GLY A 174 1.02 20.73 -14.50
C GLY A 174 1.25 19.86 -13.26
N TRP A 175 0.19 19.29 -12.67
CA TRP A 175 0.34 18.48 -11.46
C TRP A 175 1.02 17.12 -11.69
N TYR A 176 0.66 16.43 -12.78
CA TYR A 176 1.16 15.09 -13.12
C TYR A 176 2.67 15.07 -13.41
N LYS A 177 3.20 16.09 -14.11
CA LYS A 177 4.65 16.23 -14.36
C LYS A 177 5.44 16.40 -13.06
N LYS A 178 4.89 17.12 -12.08
CA LYS A 178 5.56 17.43 -10.80
C LYS A 178 5.64 16.23 -9.85
N ARG A 179 4.70 15.29 -9.95
CA ARG A 179 4.74 14.02 -9.18
C ARG A 179 5.73 13.03 -9.78
N MET A 180 5.80 12.92 -11.11
CA MET A 180 6.73 12.04 -11.81
C MET A 180 8.20 12.45 -11.65
N SER A 181 8.52 13.73 -11.44
CA SER A 181 9.91 14.18 -11.20
C SER A 181 10.49 13.81 -9.84
N ARG A 182 9.72 13.20 -8.93
CA ARG A 182 10.20 12.76 -7.59
C ARG A 182 10.47 11.26 -7.50
N SER A 183 10.24 10.53 -8.60
CA SER A 183 10.55 9.12 -8.74
C SER A 183 11.68 9.00 -9.76
N PHE A 184 12.66 8.15 -9.47
CA PHE A 184 13.87 7.83 -10.23
C PHE A 184 15.14 8.59 -9.82
N ASP A 185 15.99 7.88 -9.07
CA ASP A 185 17.41 8.16 -8.99
C ASP A 185 18.02 7.94 -10.39
N GLY A 186 18.68 8.97 -10.92
CA GLY A 186 18.93 9.18 -12.34
C GLY A 186 20.11 8.44 -12.97
N GLU A 187 20.50 7.25 -12.48
CA GLU A 187 21.70 6.56 -13.01
C GLU A 187 21.43 5.25 -13.79
N THR A 188 20.20 4.76 -13.87
CA THR A 188 19.93 3.43 -14.51
C THR A 188 18.99 3.48 -15.71
N LEU A 189 18.52 4.66 -16.12
CA LEU A 189 17.42 4.80 -17.10
C LEU A 189 17.84 5.34 -18.47
N SER A 190 19.05 5.89 -18.62
CA SER A 190 19.52 6.39 -19.92
C SER A 190 19.79 5.27 -20.93
N ASP A 191 20.03 4.04 -20.46
CA ASP A 191 20.57 2.97 -21.29
C ASP A 191 19.53 1.93 -21.74
N MET A 192 18.25 2.11 -21.40
CA MET A 192 17.26 1.03 -21.58
C MET A 192 15.94 1.45 -22.25
N LEU A 193 15.87 2.62 -22.89
CA LEU A 193 14.68 3.08 -23.62
C LEU A 193 14.91 3.14 -25.13
N GLU A 194 15.23 1.99 -25.72
CA GLU A 194 14.86 1.72 -27.11
C GLU A 194 13.78 0.62 -27.14
N GLU A 195 12.63 1.00 -27.72
CA GLU A 195 11.59 0.15 -28.32
C GLU A 195 10.89 -0.92 -27.45
N ASP A 196 9.59 -0.74 -27.19
CA ASP A 196 8.55 -1.43 -27.98
C ASP A 196 7.15 -0.91 -27.59
N ASN A 197 6.34 -0.60 -28.60
CA ASN A 197 5.04 0.04 -28.49
C ASN A 197 3.95 -0.92 -28.97
N SER A 198 3.88 -2.09 -28.32
CA SER A 198 2.87 -3.10 -28.59
C SER A 198 2.29 -3.64 -27.27
N PHE A 199 1.00 -3.99 -27.28
CA PHE A 199 0.15 -4.40 -26.14
C PHE A 199 -0.62 -3.29 -25.41
N ARG A 200 -1.56 -2.67 -26.13
CA ARG A 200 -2.81 -2.17 -25.55
C ARG A 200 -3.90 -3.24 -25.73
N GLN A 201 -4.10 -4.08 -24.72
CA GLN A 201 -5.32 -4.88 -24.62
C GLN A 201 -5.84 -4.79 -23.18
N ILE A 202 -7.02 -4.21 -23.03
CA ILE A 202 -7.74 -4.07 -21.76
C ILE A 202 -8.39 -5.42 -21.48
N VAL A 203 -7.98 -6.09 -20.40
CA VAL A 203 -8.58 -7.36 -19.95
C VAL A 203 -9.76 -7.04 -19.03
N SER A 204 -10.94 -7.56 -19.34
CA SER A 204 -12.14 -7.39 -18.51
C SER A 204 -12.01 -8.25 -17.24
N ARG A 205 -12.51 -7.76 -16.09
CA ARG A 205 -12.50 -8.50 -14.81
C ARG A 205 -13.17 -9.89 -14.88
N LYS A 206 -14.00 -10.14 -15.90
CA LYS A 206 -14.64 -11.45 -16.13
C LYS A 206 -13.72 -12.48 -16.79
N ASP A 207 -12.57 -12.04 -17.30
CA ASP A 207 -11.62 -12.87 -18.06
C ASP A 207 -10.40 -13.29 -17.21
N LEU A 208 -10.37 -12.94 -15.92
CA LEU A 208 -9.33 -13.37 -15.00
C LEU A 208 -9.60 -14.81 -14.53
N ALA A 209 -8.57 -15.66 -14.58
CA ALA A 209 -8.64 -16.98 -14.00
C ALA A 209 -8.90 -16.90 -12.48
N PRO A 210 -9.71 -17.81 -11.91
CA PRO A 210 -9.91 -17.87 -10.46
C PRO A 210 -8.57 -18.08 -9.76
N LEU A 211 -8.41 -17.47 -8.58
CA LEU A 211 -7.17 -17.51 -7.82
C LEU A 211 -6.85 -18.98 -7.45
N PRO A 212 -5.59 -19.42 -7.53
CA PRO A 212 -5.19 -20.82 -7.29
C PRO A 212 -5.35 -21.29 -5.83
N PHE A 213 -5.98 -20.48 -4.97
CA PHE A 213 -6.15 -20.71 -3.54
C PHE A 213 -7.58 -21.08 -3.13
N ASP A 214 -8.51 -21.26 -4.09
CA ASP A 214 -9.90 -21.66 -3.82
C ASP A 214 -10.00 -22.97 -3.01
N ASP A 215 -9.02 -23.88 -3.16
CA ASP A 215 -8.98 -25.13 -2.39
C ASP A 215 -8.36 -24.97 -0.99
N VAL A 216 -7.52 -23.95 -0.78
CA VAL A 216 -6.89 -23.66 0.53
C VAL A 216 -7.90 -23.03 1.49
N LEU A 217 -8.77 -22.15 0.97
CA LEU A 217 -9.80 -21.48 1.78
C LEU A 217 -10.84 -22.47 2.33
N LYS A 218 -11.19 -23.52 1.56
CA LYS A 218 -12.12 -24.58 2.00
C LYS A 218 -11.60 -25.42 3.16
N GLN A 219 -10.28 -25.56 3.30
CA GLN A 219 -9.69 -26.35 4.40
C GLN A 219 -9.66 -25.59 5.74
N SER A 220 -9.84 -24.27 5.72
CA SER A 220 -9.85 -23.44 6.95
C SER A 220 -11.18 -23.43 7.71
N GLU A 221 -12.28 -23.95 7.11
CA GLU A 221 -13.61 -23.95 7.73
C GLU A 221 -13.80 -24.98 8.86
N VAL A 222 -12.82 -25.85 9.15
CA VAL A 222 -12.99 -26.96 10.12
C VAL A 222 -12.60 -26.61 11.58
N LEU A 223 -12.14 -25.39 11.89
CA LEU A 223 -11.69 -25.04 13.26
C LEU A 223 -12.41 -23.86 13.94
N ALA A 224 -13.70 -23.67 13.65
CA ALA A 224 -14.56 -22.85 14.50
C ALA A 224 -15.80 -23.64 14.96
N ARG A 225 -15.65 -24.34 16.08
CA ARG A 225 -16.75 -24.79 16.96
C ARG A 225 -16.45 -24.38 18.39
#